data_AF-A0A2G8L2A1-F1
#
_entry.id   AF-A0A2G8L2A1-F1
#
_cell.length_a   1.000
_cell.length_b   1.000
_cell.length_c   1.000
_cell.angle_alpha   90.00
_cell.angle_beta   90.00
_cell.angle_gamma   90.00
#
_symmetry.space_group_name_H-M   'P 1'
#
loop_
_entity.id
_entity.type
_entity.pdbx_description
1 polymer ?
#
loop_
_entity_poly.entity_id
_entity_poly.type
_entity_poly.pdbx_seq_one_letter_code
_entity_poly.pdbx_strand_id
1 'polypeptide(L)'
;MVQLMAPEISNFIGKERLKNYKNPCWARTPLSISCVPYFFLLGVTKCGTSDIYEKLVKHPQIVDGVKKESHWWTQRRLGRPSVASFEKELKRGVQFLGVPNRIQEKSMKVIGDGSPSTFWDNHNWRSIFPNHPEDRLTSMYSGYNFFTSRHSPEVFHEKVVERLAIFNKCLSVNSLRACAYQDILTFSPVGRDKPAMQLRMGIYHVFLQDWLEVYPNEQLFVLELTDWQQNCLPLLRQLYHFLELEPLPESRLAQFCKAPARNKAKHRTKPMLDKTRLLLEEFYKPYNKKLYEILKDQKFNWDYT
;
A
#
# COMPACT_ATOMS: atom_id res chain seq x y z
N MET A 1 16.43 -1.84 -4.09
CA MET A 1 15.10 -2.40 -3.73
C MET A 1 15.22 -3.47 -2.63
N VAL A 2 15.14 -4.77 -2.92
CA VAL A 2 14.91 -5.80 -1.87
C VAL A 2 16.01 -5.88 -0.80
N GLN A 3 17.28 -5.97 -1.20
CA GLN A 3 18.43 -5.96 -0.27
C GLN A 3 18.51 -4.67 0.58
N LEU A 4 17.88 -3.57 0.11
CA LEU A 4 17.80 -2.30 0.81
C LEU A 4 16.63 -2.30 1.80
N MET A 5 15.42 -2.73 1.38
CA MET A 5 14.26 -2.80 2.28
C MET A 5 14.41 -3.85 3.39
N ALA A 6 15.13 -4.94 3.11
CA ALA A 6 15.36 -6.03 4.05
C ALA A 6 16.77 -6.64 3.87
N PRO A 7 17.80 -6.10 4.55
CA PRO A 7 19.16 -6.63 4.48
C PRO A 7 19.28 -8.05 5.06
N GLU A 8 18.37 -8.48 5.95
CA GLU A 8 18.37 -9.83 6.54
C GLU A 8 18.06 -10.95 5.53
N ILE A 9 17.42 -10.62 4.40
CA ILE A 9 17.18 -11.55 3.28
C ILE A 9 18.23 -11.41 2.18
N SER A 10 19.30 -10.62 2.36
CA SER A 10 20.44 -10.58 1.44
C SER A 10 21.05 -11.98 1.20
N ASN A 11 21.13 -12.82 2.24
CA ASN A 11 21.58 -14.22 2.15
C ASN A 11 20.60 -15.17 1.44
N PHE A 12 19.35 -14.75 1.24
CA PHE A 12 18.33 -15.48 0.46
C PHE A 12 18.32 -15.04 -1.01
N ILE A 13 19.06 -13.97 -1.34
CA ILE A 13 19.14 -13.33 -2.65
C ILE A 13 20.49 -13.68 -3.26
N GLY A 14 20.49 -14.40 -4.38
CA GLY A 14 21.72 -14.79 -5.07
C GLY A 14 22.53 -13.59 -5.57
N LYS A 15 23.82 -13.80 -5.84
CA LYS A 15 24.71 -12.72 -6.30
C LYS A 15 24.32 -12.16 -7.68
N GLU A 16 23.76 -12.98 -8.58
CA GLU A 16 23.32 -12.55 -9.91
C GLU A 16 21.82 -12.81 -10.12
N ARG A 17 21.11 -11.80 -10.63
CA ARG A 17 19.69 -11.88 -10.98
C ARG A 17 19.48 -12.67 -12.27
N LEU A 18 18.58 -13.65 -12.23
CA LEU A 18 18.12 -14.39 -13.40
C LEU A 18 17.35 -13.47 -14.37
N LYS A 19 17.84 -13.35 -15.61
CA LYS A 19 17.33 -12.42 -16.63
C LYS A 19 16.13 -12.96 -17.42
N ASN A 20 15.82 -14.25 -17.30
CA ASN A 20 14.69 -14.93 -17.96
C ASN A 20 13.34 -14.79 -17.22
N TYR A 21 13.29 -14.00 -16.15
CA TYR A 21 12.08 -13.70 -15.38
C TYR A 21 11.88 -12.19 -15.21
N LYS A 22 10.63 -11.72 -15.36
CA LYS A 22 10.25 -10.32 -15.06
C LYS A 22 10.43 -10.00 -13.57
N ASN A 23 10.03 -10.91 -12.68
CA ASN A 23 10.34 -10.81 -11.25
C ASN A 23 11.86 -10.74 -11.01
N PRO A 24 12.32 -10.00 -9.99
CA PRO A 24 13.66 -10.21 -9.45
C PRO A 24 13.72 -11.63 -8.85
N CYS A 25 14.46 -12.50 -9.53
CA CYS A 25 14.60 -13.93 -9.23
C CYS A 25 16.08 -14.31 -9.18
N TRP A 26 16.40 -15.29 -8.33
CA TRP A 26 17.75 -15.80 -8.12
C TRP A 26 17.75 -17.33 -8.01
N ALA A 27 18.80 -17.98 -8.49
CA ALA A 27 19.01 -19.41 -8.25
C ALA A 27 19.39 -19.66 -6.79
N ARG A 28 18.80 -20.69 -6.18
CA ARG A 28 19.12 -21.14 -4.81
C ARG A 28 19.78 -22.52 -4.80
N THR A 29 19.29 -23.42 -5.64
CA THR A 29 19.93 -24.70 -5.98
C THR A 29 19.77 -24.89 -7.49
N PRO A 30 20.48 -25.85 -8.14
CA PRO A 30 20.34 -26.09 -9.59
C PRO A 30 18.91 -26.39 -10.07
N LEU A 31 17.99 -26.74 -9.16
CA LEU A 31 16.59 -27.07 -9.44
C LEU A 31 15.58 -26.12 -8.77
N SER A 32 16.03 -25.06 -8.08
CA SER A 32 15.12 -24.14 -7.38
C SER A 32 15.56 -22.67 -7.47
N ILE A 33 14.58 -21.81 -7.73
CA ILE A 33 14.74 -20.36 -7.72
C ILE A 33 14.02 -19.74 -6.51
N SER A 34 14.36 -18.49 -6.20
CA SER A 34 13.66 -17.67 -5.22
C SER A 34 13.40 -16.31 -5.84
N CYS A 35 12.13 -15.90 -5.88
CA CYS A 35 11.65 -14.69 -6.53
C CYS A 35 10.86 -13.82 -5.55
N VAL A 36 11.05 -12.52 -5.64
CA VAL A 36 10.26 -11.51 -4.89
C VAL A 36 9.17 -10.90 -5.78
N PRO A 37 8.18 -10.18 -5.24
CA PRO A 37 7.19 -9.46 -6.04
C PRO A 37 7.82 -8.57 -7.11
N TYR A 38 7.19 -8.54 -8.29
CA TYR A 38 7.53 -7.65 -9.40
C TYR A 38 6.88 -6.29 -9.22
N PHE A 39 5.66 -6.27 -8.64
CA PHE A 39 4.92 -5.07 -8.29
C PHE A 39 4.35 -5.16 -6.88
N PHE A 40 4.02 -3.99 -6.33
CA PHE A 40 3.38 -3.83 -5.02
C PHE A 40 2.17 -2.92 -5.16
N LEU A 41 0.97 -3.41 -4.84
CA LEU A 41 -0.18 -2.55 -4.61
C LEU A 41 -0.11 -2.03 -3.16
N LEU A 42 0.73 -1.00 -2.98
CA LEU A 42 1.22 -0.50 -1.70
C LEU A 42 0.13 -0.11 -0.70
N GLY A 43 -0.97 0.48 -1.17
CA GLY A 43 -1.96 1.13 -0.33
C GLY A 43 -2.94 2.00 -1.10
N VAL A 44 -3.74 2.81 -0.43
CA VAL A 44 -3.97 2.84 1.03
C VAL A 44 -5.08 1.88 1.48
N THR A 45 -5.25 1.72 2.78
CA THR A 45 -6.42 1.01 3.33
C THR A 45 -7.71 1.69 2.89
N LYS A 46 -8.68 0.89 2.42
CA LYS A 46 -10.03 1.33 1.96
C LYS A 46 -10.10 2.15 0.65
N CYS A 47 -9.01 2.54 -0.01
CA CYS A 47 -9.06 3.17 -1.35
C CYS A 47 -9.31 2.16 -2.51
N GLY A 48 -10.10 1.11 -2.27
CA GLY A 48 -10.42 0.11 -3.31
C GLY A 48 -9.34 -0.94 -3.62
N THR A 49 -8.22 -1.01 -2.89
CA THR A 49 -7.11 -1.94 -3.21
C THR A 49 -7.50 -3.41 -3.37
N SER A 50 -8.52 -3.92 -2.67
CA SER A 50 -9.04 -5.29 -2.85
C SER A 50 -9.72 -5.50 -4.22
N ASP A 51 -10.34 -4.46 -4.76
CA ASP A 51 -10.98 -4.50 -6.06
C ASP A 51 -9.96 -4.37 -7.20
N ILE A 52 -8.99 -3.46 -7.06
CA ILE A 52 -7.86 -3.31 -7.98
C ILE A 52 -7.07 -4.62 -8.06
N TYR A 53 -6.69 -5.21 -6.92
CA TYR A 53 -5.93 -6.47 -6.88
C TYR A 53 -6.68 -7.61 -7.57
N GLU A 54 -7.99 -7.75 -7.34
CA GLU A 54 -8.76 -8.81 -8.00
C GLU A 54 -8.89 -8.60 -9.52
N LYS A 55 -8.94 -7.35 -10.01
CA LYS A 55 -8.93 -7.07 -11.45
C LYS A 55 -7.53 -7.23 -12.07
N LEU A 56 -6.46 -7.04 -11.29
CA LEU A 56 -5.09 -7.35 -11.70
C LEU A 56 -4.86 -8.87 -11.84
N VAL A 57 -5.14 -9.68 -10.82
CA VAL A 57 -4.86 -11.15 -10.86
C VAL A 57 -5.70 -11.94 -11.88
N LYS A 58 -6.67 -11.30 -12.54
CA LYS A 58 -7.40 -11.85 -13.70
C LYS A 58 -6.60 -11.77 -15.01
N HIS A 59 -5.45 -11.08 -15.03
CA HIS A 59 -4.55 -11.05 -16.18
C HIS A 59 -3.79 -12.38 -16.32
N PRO A 60 -3.70 -13.01 -17.52
CA PRO A 60 -3.04 -14.31 -17.70
C PRO A 60 -1.55 -14.36 -17.31
N GLN A 61 -0.87 -13.21 -17.27
CA GLN A 61 0.50 -13.09 -16.81
C GLN A 61 0.61 -12.80 -15.30
N ILE A 62 -0.47 -12.53 -14.56
CA ILE A 62 -0.39 -12.35 -13.10
C ILE A 62 -0.74 -13.65 -12.38
N VAL A 63 0.06 -13.99 -11.37
CA VAL A 63 -0.09 -15.19 -10.54
C VAL A 63 -1.03 -14.93 -9.35
N ASP A 64 -2.24 -15.49 -9.39
CA ASP A 64 -3.17 -15.55 -8.24
C ASP A 64 -2.77 -16.62 -7.21
N GLY A 65 -1.46 -16.69 -6.92
CA GLY A 65 -0.82 -17.66 -6.03
C GLY A 65 -0.22 -17.03 -4.76
N VAL A 66 -0.10 -15.70 -4.73
CA VAL A 66 0.32 -14.93 -3.55
C VAL A 66 -0.92 -14.34 -2.90
N LYS A 67 -1.13 -14.69 -1.62
CA LYS A 67 -2.27 -14.21 -0.85
C LYS A 67 -2.14 -12.69 -0.61
N LYS A 68 -3.11 -11.91 -1.11
CA LYS A 68 -3.24 -10.48 -0.76
C LYS A 68 -3.24 -10.31 0.76
N GLU A 69 -2.63 -9.23 1.26
CA GLU A 69 -2.46 -8.99 2.71
C GLU A 69 -1.60 -10.08 3.36
N SER A 70 -0.49 -10.41 2.68
CA SER A 70 0.65 -11.16 3.22
C SER A 70 1.26 -10.43 4.43
N HIS A 71 1.22 -9.08 4.42
CA HIS A 71 1.81 -8.18 5.40
C HIS A 71 3.29 -8.42 5.70
N TRP A 72 4.00 -9.22 4.88
CA TRP A 72 5.37 -9.62 5.18
C TRP A 72 6.31 -8.42 5.20
N TRP A 73 6.13 -7.43 4.31
CA TRP A 73 6.95 -6.22 4.25
C TRP A 73 6.71 -5.22 5.40
N THR A 74 5.87 -5.59 6.37
CA THR A 74 5.23 -4.70 7.35
C THR A 74 5.12 -5.40 8.72
N GLN A 75 4.04 -5.22 9.48
CA GLN A 75 3.77 -5.82 10.79
C GLN A 75 4.07 -7.34 10.94
N ARG A 76 4.04 -8.14 9.87
CA ARG A 76 4.43 -9.58 9.94
C ARG A 76 5.93 -9.85 9.77
N ARG A 77 6.76 -8.82 9.59
CA ARG A 77 8.22 -8.86 9.70
C ARG A 77 8.69 -8.33 11.06
N LEU A 78 8.09 -7.25 11.56
CA LEU A 78 8.50 -6.62 12.81
C LEU A 78 8.05 -7.46 14.02
N GLY A 79 9.02 -8.04 14.73
CA GLY A 79 8.82 -8.78 15.99
C GLY A 79 8.92 -10.32 15.87
N ARG A 80 8.35 -10.93 14.82
CA ARG A 80 8.55 -12.36 14.48
C ARG A 80 8.32 -12.59 12.98
N PRO A 81 9.40 -12.66 12.17
CA PRO A 81 9.90 -13.97 11.79
C PRO A 81 11.41 -14.02 11.42
N SER A 82 11.92 -15.24 11.22
CA SER A 82 13.16 -15.47 10.46
C SER A 82 12.90 -15.51 8.95
N VAL A 83 13.98 -15.58 8.17
CA VAL A 83 13.97 -15.80 6.70
C VAL A 83 12.99 -16.91 6.28
N ALA A 84 12.85 -17.97 7.08
CA ALA A 84 11.92 -19.09 6.84
C ALA A 84 10.46 -18.67 6.52
N SER A 85 9.96 -17.58 7.12
CA SER A 85 8.60 -17.07 6.84
C SER A 85 8.53 -16.34 5.48
N PHE A 86 9.58 -15.62 5.11
CA PHE A 86 9.71 -15.02 3.78
C PHE A 86 9.70 -16.12 2.71
N GLU A 87 10.49 -17.18 2.91
CA GLU A 87 10.48 -18.30 1.98
C GLU A 87 9.09 -18.95 1.89
N LYS A 88 8.34 -19.04 2.99
CA LYS A 88 7.03 -19.69 3.01
C LYS A 88 5.99 -18.95 2.18
N GLU A 89 5.96 -17.63 2.25
CA GLU A 89 5.06 -16.82 1.42
C GLU A 89 5.53 -16.75 -0.04
N LEU A 90 6.84 -16.64 -0.30
CA LEU A 90 7.36 -16.60 -1.67
C LEU A 90 7.31 -17.95 -2.40
N LYS A 91 7.52 -19.08 -1.72
CA LYS A 91 7.49 -20.42 -2.33
C LYS A 91 6.15 -20.72 -3.01
N ARG A 92 5.03 -20.22 -2.46
CA ARG A 92 3.72 -20.28 -3.12
C ARG A 92 3.74 -19.57 -4.47
N GLY A 93 4.15 -18.30 -4.49
CA GLY A 93 4.26 -17.52 -5.72
C GLY A 93 5.17 -18.18 -6.77
N VAL A 94 6.34 -18.68 -6.33
CA VAL A 94 7.31 -19.37 -7.20
C VAL A 94 6.75 -20.67 -7.79
N GLN A 95 5.98 -21.47 -7.03
CA GLN A 95 5.32 -22.67 -7.56
C GLN A 95 4.39 -22.34 -8.74
N PHE A 96 3.64 -21.24 -8.66
CA PHE A 96 2.69 -20.83 -9.70
C PHE A 96 3.28 -20.00 -10.85
N LEU A 97 4.55 -19.56 -10.75
CA LEU A 97 5.28 -18.99 -11.90
C LEU A 97 5.51 -20.01 -13.03
N GLY A 98 5.27 -21.30 -12.79
CA GLY A 98 5.44 -22.36 -13.78
C GLY A 98 6.92 -22.70 -13.98
N VAL A 99 7.62 -23.00 -12.88
CA VAL A 99 9.03 -23.45 -12.90
C VAL A 99 9.16 -24.87 -12.32
N PRO A 100 8.55 -25.90 -12.96
CA PRO A 100 8.77 -27.29 -12.60
C PRO A 100 10.17 -27.74 -13.07
N ASN A 101 11.14 -27.67 -12.15
CA ASN A 101 12.44 -28.37 -12.19
C ASN A 101 13.57 -27.79 -13.08
N ARG A 102 13.42 -26.71 -13.86
CA ARG A 102 14.55 -26.11 -14.62
C ARG A 102 14.60 -24.58 -14.58
N ILE A 103 15.77 -24.05 -14.20
CA ILE A 103 16.09 -22.60 -14.15
C ILE A 103 16.07 -21.95 -15.54
N GLN A 104 16.22 -22.74 -16.61
CA GLN A 104 16.37 -22.29 -17.99
C GLN A 104 15.04 -21.87 -18.67
N GLU A 105 13.89 -22.16 -18.07
CA GLU A 105 12.59 -21.84 -18.67
C GLU A 105 12.25 -20.35 -18.50
N LYS A 106 11.84 -19.69 -19.59
CA LYS A 106 11.44 -18.28 -19.60
C LYS A 106 9.97 -18.16 -19.18
N SER A 107 9.71 -17.68 -17.97
CA SER A 107 8.33 -17.37 -17.55
C SER A 107 8.03 -15.88 -17.72
N MET A 108 7.02 -15.60 -18.55
CA MET A 108 6.43 -14.27 -18.71
C MET A 108 5.39 -13.94 -17.63
N LYS A 109 5.16 -14.84 -16.67
CA LYS A 109 4.28 -14.60 -15.52
C LYS A 109 4.98 -13.77 -14.44
N VAL A 110 4.18 -13.07 -13.64
CA VAL A 110 4.64 -12.27 -12.51
C VAL A 110 3.83 -12.49 -11.24
N ILE A 111 4.52 -12.49 -10.09
CA ILE A 111 3.88 -12.41 -8.77
C ILE A 111 3.93 -10.96 -8.27
N GLY A 112 2.89 -10.53 -7.56
CA GLY A 112 2.83 -9.23 -6.86
C GLY A 112 2.49 -9.38 -5.38
N ASP A 113 2.66 -8.31 -4.59
CA ASP A 113 2.05 -8.18 -3.27
C ASP A 113 0.96 -7.11 -3.29
N GLY A 114 -0.01 -7.20 -2.39
CA GLY A 114 -1.08 -6.23 -2.24
C GLY A 114 -1.45 -5.95 -0.80
N SER A 115 -0.47 -5.80 0.08
CA SER A 115 -0.68 -5.46 1.50
C SER A 115 -0.81 -3.94 1.67
N PRO A 116 -2.00 -3.36 1.98
CA PRO A 116 -2.20 -1.90 1.98
C PRO A 116 -1.53 -1.15 3.15
N SER A 117 -0.83 -1.87 4.02
CA SER A 117 0.06 -1.32 5.04
C SER A 117 1.45 -1.02 4.50
N THR A 118 1.87 -1.62 3.37
CA THR A 118 3.23 -1.46 2.83
C THR A 118 3.52 -0.01 2.48
N PHE A 119 2.49 0.76 2.11
CA PHE A 119 2.61 2.20 1.93
C PHE A 119 3.10 2.94 3.19
N TRP A 120 2.59 2.59 4.37
CA TRP A 120 2.71 3.38 5.61
C TRP A 120 3.49 2.73 6.75
N ASP A 121 3.86 1.46 6.65
CA ASP A 121 4.55 0.71 7.70
C ASP A 121 6.07 0.56 7.43
N ASN A 122 6.66 1.65 6.93
CA ASN A 122 8.09 1.76 6.59
C ASN A 122 8.95 2.36 7.73
N HIS A 123 8.44 2.30 8.97
CA HIS A 123 8.98 2.96 10.17
C HIS A 123 10.52 2.95 10.29
N ASN A 124 11.16 1.81 9.98
CA ASN A 124 12.59 1.58 10.18
C ASN A 124 13.51 1.98 9.00
N TRP A 125 12.99 2.48 7.86
CA TRP A 125 13.83 2.72 6.65
C TRP A 125 15.06 3.61 6.90
N ARG A 126 14.94 4.67 7.72
CA ARG A 126 16.09 5.55 8.05
C ARG A 126 17.21 4.86 8.85
N SER A 127 16.92 3.76 9.54
CA SER A 127 17.94 2.92 10.20
C SER A 127 18.76 2.11 9.17
N ILE A 128 18.21 1.92 7.96
CA ILE A 128 18.82 1.18 6.86
C ILE A 128 19.44 2.14 5.83
N PHE A 129 18.95 3.39 5.73
CA PHE A 129 19.41 4.43 4.79
C PHE A 129 19.92 5.70 5.51
N PRO A 130 21.05 5.62 6.24
CA PRO A 130 21.53 6.73 7.07
C PRO A 130 22.08 7.94 6.31
N ASN A 131 22.33 7.83 5.00
CA ASN A 131 23.06 8.84 4.20
C ASN A 131 22.15 9.81 3.43
N HIS A 132 20.82 9.79 3.64
CA HIS A 132 19.88 10.64 2.91
C HIS A 132 19.51 11.89 3.74
N PRO A 133 19.74 13.12 3.22
CA PRO A 133 19.39 14.35 3.93
C PRO A 133 17.87 14.53 3.99
N GLU A 134 17.39 15.23 5.03
CA GLU A 134 15.95 15.39 5.26
C GLU A 134 15.31 16.40 4.30
N ASP A 135 14.15 16.07 3.68
CA ASP A 135 12.95 16.92 3.81
C ASP A 135 11.59 16.37 3.26
N ARG A 136 10.49 16.63 4.00
CA ARG A 136 9.05 16.65 3.59
C ARG A 136 8.32 15.29 3.29
N LEU A 137 6.99 15.08 3.53
CA LEU A 137 6.24 14.95 4.83
C LEU A 137 4.82 14.25 4.80
N THR A 138 4.40 13.33 5.74
CA THR A 138 3.05 12.60 5.99
C THR A 138 2.33 11.40 5.17
N SER A 139 1.63 10.37 5.75
CA SER A 139 0.20 9.84 5.41
C SER A 139 -0.36 9.35 3.99
N MET A 140 -1.52 8.61 3.77
CA MET A 140 -3.02 8.97 3.73
C MET A 140 -4.16 7.90 4.17
N TYR A 141 -5.48 8.25 4.12
CA TYR A 141 -6.60 8.05 5.13
C TYR A 141 -7.58 6.85 4.99
N SER A 142 -8.71 6.93 5.74
CA SER A 142 -9.94 6.13 5.76
C SER A 142 -9.91 4.84 6.59
N GLY A 143 -9.91 4.99 7.93
CA GLY A 143 -9.89 3.87 8.88
C GLY A 143 -11.14 3.66 9.76
N TYR A 144 -11.94 4.69 10.04
CA TYR A 144 -12.80 4.67 11.24
C TYR A 144 -13.99 3.70 11.21
N ASN A 145 -14.69 3.59 10.07
CA ASN A 145 -15.95 2.83 9.94
C ASN A 145 -15.79 1.28 10.05
N PHE A 146 -14.64 0.78 10.50
CA PHE A 146 -14.35 -0.66 10.54
C PHE A 146 -14.24 -1.28 11.94
N PHE A 147 -14.12 -0.48 13.01
CA PHE A 147 -13.75 -1.02 14.33
C PHE A 147 -14.89 -1.16 15.35
N THR A 148 -16.06 -0.57 15.09
CA THR A 148 -17.23 -0.70 15.97
C THR A 148 -18.56 -0.36 15.26
N SER A 149 -19.46 -1.34 15.15
CA SER A 149 -20.80 -1.23 14.55
C SER A 149 -21.86 -0.54 15.44
N ARG A 150 -21.44 0.33 16.38
CA ARG A 150 -22.30 0.91 17.43
C ARG A 150 -22.12 2.42 17.68
N HIS A 151 -21.24 3.11 16.96
CA HIS A 151 -20.96 4.52 17.22
C HIS A 151 -21.75 5.42 16.28
N SER A 152 -22.32 6.48 16.84
CA SER A 152 -23.05 7.51 16.12
C SER A 152 -22.11 8.62 15.60
N PRO A 153 -22.59 9.57 14.76
CA PRO A 153 -21.78 10.69 14.26
C PRO A 153 -21.18 11.57 15.36
N GLU A 154 -21.81 11.62 16.53
CA GLU A 154 -21.35 12.35 17.72
C GLU A 154 -20.13 11.66 18.34
N VAL A 155 -20.18 10.33 18.54
CA VAL A 155 -19.03 9.55 19.05
C VAL A 155 -17.96 9.30 17.96
N PHE A 156 -18.22 9.70 16.71
CA PHE A 156 -17.17 9.92 15.71
C PHE A 156 -16.49 11.27 15.95
N HIS A 157 -17.24 12.35 16.10
CA HIS A 157 -16.74 13.70 16.39
C HIS A 157 -15.81 13.73 17.62
N GLU A 158 -16.25 13.16 18.74
CA GLU A 158 -15.48 13.10 19.99
C GLU A 158 -14.09 12.50 19.78
N LYS A 159 -14.00 11.36 19.06
CA LYS A 159 -12.72 10.70 18.78
C LYS A 159 -11.89 11.39 17.70
N VAL A 160 -12.50 12.21 16.82
CA VAL A 160 -11.74 13.11 15.94
C VAL A 160 -11.06 14.17 16.80
N VAL A 161 -11.80 14.87 17.67
CA VAL A 161 -11.25 15.90 18.57
C VAL A 161 -10.15 15.32 19.47
N GLU A 162 -10.39 14.14 20.09
CA GLU A 162 -9.40 13.39 20.87
C GLU A 162 -8.10 13.16 20.07
N ARG A 163 -8.20 12.60 18.87
CA ARG A 163 -7.02 12.22 18.08
C ARG A 163 -6.30 13.41 17.46
N LEU A 164 -7.00 14.50 17.15
CA LEU A 164 -6.39 15.77 16.75
C LEU A 164 -5.62 16.41 17.91
N ALA A 165 -6.18 16.43 19.13
CA ALA A 165 -5.48 16.94 20.31
C ALA A 165 -4.20 16.16 20.61
N ILE A 166 -4.25 14.82 20.53
CA ILE A 166 -3.06 13.97 20.70
C ILE A 166 -2.04 14.20 19.57
N PHE A 167 -2.49 14.34 18.32
CA PHE A 167 -1.59 14.58 17.18
C PHE A 167 -0.90 15.95 17.27
N ASN A 168 -1.64 17.01 17.60
CA ASN A 168 -1.09 18.35 17.76
C ASN A 168 -0.11 18.42 18.95
N LYS A 169 -0.37 17.67 20.04
CA LYS A 169 0.58 17.49 21.15
C LYS A 169 1.85 16.72 20.74
N CYS A 170 1.80 15.88 19.71
CA CYS A 170 3.01 15.33 19.11
C CYS A 170 3.75 16.40 18.31
N LEU A 171 3.05 17.16 17.45
CA LEU A 171 3.66 18.20 16.61
C LEU A 171 4.34 19.34 17.39
N SER A 172 3.92 19.62 18.63
CA SER A 172 4.57 20.63 19.47
C SER A 172 5.95 20.23 19.99
N VAL A 173 6.39 18.98 19.78
CA VAL A 173 7.70 18.46 20.25
C VAL A 173 8.42 17.52 19.26
N ASN A 174 7.75 17.08 18.19
CA ASN A 174 8.29 16.15 17.20
C ASN A 174 8.02 16.64 15.78
N SER A 175 8.85 16.21 14.83
CA SER A 175 8.57 16.45 13.41
C SER A 175 7.30 15.74 12.95
N LEU A 176 6.63 16.33 11.96
CA LEU A 176 5.40 15.79 11.39
C LEU A 176 5.58 14.39 10.76
N ARG A 177 6.82 14.00 10.35
CA ARG A 177 7.15 12.61 9.94
C ARG A 177 7.17 11.68 11.14
N ALA A 178 7.81 12.08 12.24
CA ALA A 178 7.82 11.28 13.47
C ALA A 178 6.39 11.05 14.01
N CYS A 179 5.53 12.08 13.98
CA CYS A 179 4.12 11.94 14.37
C CYS A 179 3.31 11.07 13.40
N ALA A 180 3.55 11.12 12.09
CA ALA A 180 2.92 10.21 11.13
C ALA A 180 3.28 8.72 11.38
N TYR A 181 4.50 8.47 11.85
CA TYR A 181 5.03 7.14 12.16
C TYR A 181 4.96 6.77 13.66
N GLN A 182 4.22 7.48 14.52
CA GLN A 182 4.22 7.17 15.95
C GLN A 182 3.19 6.10 16.35
N ASP A 183 3.66 4.91 16.72
CA ASP A 183 2.80 3.77 17.10
C ASP A 183 1.87 4.03 18.29
N ILE A 184 2.25 4.88 19.25
CA ILE A 184 1.39 5.21 20.41
C ILE A 184 0.05 5.85 20.00
N LEU A 185 -0.02 6.41 18.79
CA LEU A 185 -1.23 6.98 18.20
C LEU A 185 -2.14 5.91 17.56
N THR A 186 -1.62 4.70 17.28
CA THR A 186 -2.38 3.56 16.76
C THR A 186 -3.17 2.83 17.84
N PHE A 187 -2.70 2.86 19.08
CA PHE A 187 -3.33 2.17 20.21
C PHE A 187 -4.19 3.13 21.06
N SER A 188 -5.10 2.56 21.85
CA SER A 188 -5.85 3.29 22.85
C SER A 188 -5.36 2.90 24.26
N PRO A 189 -5.07 3.87 25.15
CA PRO A 189 -4.81 3.56 26.56
C PRO A 189 -5.96 2.82 27.25
N VAL A 190 -7.18 2.93 26.71
CA VAL A 190 -8.44 2.45 27.32
C VAL A 190 -8.78 1.00 26.90
N GLY A 191 -7.90 0.30 26.16
CA GLY A 191 -8.09 -1.12 25.88
C GLY A 191 -7.14 -1.68 24.81
N ARG A 192 -6.49 -2.81 25.11
CA ARG A 192 -5.48 -3.44 24.24
C ARG A 192 -6.06 -4.06 22.96
N ASP A 193 -7.37 -4.31 22.93
CA ASP A 193 -8.01 -5.17 21.93
C ASP A 193 -8.58 -4.43 20.70
N LYS A 194 -8.45 -3.10 20.62
CA LYS A 194 -8.94 -2.32 19.46
C LYS A 194 -7.96 -1.22 19.04
N PRO A 195 -7.55 -1.18 17.76
CA PRO A 195 -6.77 -0.06 17.24
C PRO A 195 -7.63 1.21 17.20
N ALA A 196 -7.00 2.34 17.44
CA ALA A 196 -7.62 3.65 17.49
C ALA A 196 -7.98 4.20 16.09
N MET A 197 -8.69 5.33 16.07
CA MET A 197 -8.88 6.10 14.84
C MET A 197 -7.54 6.69 14.39
N GLN A 198 -7.06 6.27 13.23
CA GLN A 198 -5.71 6.60 12.77
C GLN A 198 -5.71 7.85 11.86
N LEU A 199 -6.01 9.03 12.43
CA LEU A 199 -5.92 10.32 11.72
C LEU A 199 -4.51 10.59 11.17
N ARG A 200 -3.45 10.16 11.88
CA ARG A 200 -2.05 10.28 11.42
C ARG A 200 -1.80 9.56 10.10
N MET A 201 -2.57 8.49 9.82
CA MET A 201 -2.46 7.85 8.53
C MET A 201 -2.98 8.77 7.45
N GLY A 202 -3.85 9.77 7.72
CA GLY A 202 -4.81 10.35 6.78
C GLY A 202 -4.63 11.74 6.18
N ILE A 203 -3.56 12.39 6.59
CA ILE A 203 -2.93 13.61 6.04
C ILE A 203 -2.43 13.27 4.57
N TYR A 204 -1.56 13.99 3.82
CA TYR A 204 -0.88 13.36 2.62
C TYR A 204 0.42 14.00 2.04
N HIS A 205 1.63 13.45 2.30
CA HIS A 205 2.78 13.31 1.36
C HIS A 205 4.05 12.42 1.70
N VAL A 206 4.53 12.11 2.93
CA VAL A 206 5.71 11.23 3.29
C VAL A 206 5.53 9.81 2.90
N PHE A 207 4.38 9.18 3.09
CA PHE A 207 4.35 7.75 2.77
C PHE A 207 4.73 7.64 1.28
N LEU A 208 4.16 8.51 0.44
CA LEU A 208 4.62 8.77 -0.93
C LEU A 208 6.06 9.33 -1.05
N GLN A 209 6.55 10.27 -0.24
CA GLN A 209 7.89 10.86 -0.39
C GLN A 209 9.04 9.96 0.10
N ASP A 210 8.89 9.23 1.20
CA ASP A 210 9.74 8.09 1.57
C ASP A 210 9.79 7.07 0.40
N TRP A 211 8.65 6.79 -0.27
CA TRP A 211 8.67 6.01 -1.53
C TRP A 211 9.44 6.75 -2.65
N LEU A 212 9.29 8.06 -2.84
CA LEU A 212 10.02 8.84 -3.86
C LEU A 212 11.54 9.01 -3.57
N GLU A 213 11.97 8.94 -2.31
CA GLU A 213 13.40 8.89 -1.91
C GLU A 213 14.08 7.61 -2.43
N VAL A 214 13.31 6.54 -2.67
CA VAL A 214 13.81 5.20 -3.04
C VAL A 214 13.42 4.78 -4.47
N TYR A 215 12.38 5.39 -5.07
CA TYR A 215 11.87 5.06 -6.40
C TYR A 215 11.59 6.33 -7.22
N PRO A 216 12.01 6.39 -8.49
CA PRO A 216 11.67 7.50 -9.36
C PRO A 216 10.17 7.47 -9.73
N ASN A 217 9.61 8.61 -10.14
CA ASN A 217 8.17 8.77 -10.38
C ASN A 217 7.61 7.73 -11.36
N GLU A 218 8.40 7.34 -12.36
CA GLU A 218 8.07 6.38 -13.41
C GLU A 218 7.86 4.96 -12.88
N GLN A 219 8.23 4.68 -11.62
CA GLN A 219 7.96 3.42 -10.92
C GLN A 219 6.81 3.50 -9.91
N LEU A 220 6.07 4.62 -9.85
CA LEU A 220 4.92 4.81 -8.96
C LEU A 220 3.66 5.21 -9.75
N PHE A 221 2.60 4.40 -9.68
CA PHE A 221 1.34 4.66 -10.38
C PHE A 221 0.23 5.02 -9.39
N VAL A 222 -0.21 6.29 -9.39
CA VAL A 222 -1.15 6.83 -8.39
C VAL A 222 -2.56 6.97 -8.95
N LEU A 223 -3.48 6.19 -8.40
CA LEU A 223 -4.90 6.15 -8.76
C LEU A 223 -5.76 6.96 -7.79
N GLU A 224 -6.79 7.59 -8.35
CA GLU A 224 -7.92 8.17 -7.61
C GLU A 224 -9.07 7.14 -7.62
N LEU A 225 -9.83 7.02 -6.53
CA LEU A 225 -10.83 5.96 -6.38
C LEU A 225 -12.13 6.25 -7.15
N THR A 226 -12.57 7.51 -7.27
CA THR A 226 -13.76 7.83 -8.07
C THR A 226 -13.48 7.68 -9.56
N ASP A 227 -12.28 8.05 -10.01
CA ASP A 227 -11.75 7.78 -11.34
C ASP A 227 -11.69 6.26 -11.61
N TRP A 228 -11.14 5.45 -10.70
CA TRP A 228 -11.17 3.98 -10.82
C TRP A 228 -12.59 3.40 -10.94
N GLN A 229 -13.58 3.97 -10.23
CA GLN A 229 -14.96 3.50 -10.28
C GLN A 229 -15.69 3.87 -11.57
N GLN A 230 -15.33 5.00 -12.20
CA GLN A 230 -15.93 5.48 -13.45
C GLN A 230 -15.20 4.94 -14.69
N ASN A 231 -13.87 5.02 -14.67
CA ASN A 231 -12.97 4.82 -15.81
C ASN A 231 -12.11 3.54 -15.67
N CYS A 232 -12.63 2.51 -15.00
CA CYS A 232 -11.93 1.23 -14.75
C CYS A 232 -11.23 0.65 -15.99
N LEU A 233 -11.85 0.73 -17.18
CA LEU A 233 -11.31 0.11 -18.40
C LEU A 233 -10.01 0.78 -18.91
N PRO A 234 -9.99 2.10 -19.22
CA PRO A 234 -8.74 2.75 -19.63
C PRO A 234 -7.68 2.73 -18.52
N LEU A 235 -8.07 2.82 -17.24
CA LEU A 235 -7.14 2.74 -16.11
C LEU A 235 -6.54 1.33 -15.94
N LEU A 236 -7.30 0.26 -16.15
CA LEU A 236 -6.78 -1.11 -16.14
C LEU A 236 -5.84 -1.36 -17.33
N ARG A 237 -6.11 -0.76 -18.50
CA ARG A 237 -5.19 -0.76 -19.65
C ARG A 237 -3.88 -0.02 -19.32
N GLN A 238 -3.96 1.14 -18.65
CA GLN A 238 -2.77 1.88 -18.19
C GLN A 238 -1.99 1.10 -17.14
N LEU A 239 -2.65 0.46 -16.17
CA LEU A 239 -2.00 -0.43 -15.19
C LEU A 239 -1.26 -1.58 -15.87
N TYR A 240 -1.85 -2.23 -16.87
CA TYR A 240 -1.17 -3.30 -17.61
C TYR A 240 0.03 -2.77 -18.40
N HIS A 241 -0.06 -1.58 -19.01
CA HIS A 241 1.08 -0.95 -19.69
C HIS A 241 2.21 -0.56 -18.71
N PHE A 242 1.87 0.03 -17.57
CA PHE A 242 2.81 0.37 -16.48
C PHE A 242 3.50 -0.86 -15.89
N LEU A 243 2.79 -1.99 -15.80
CA LEU A 243 3.35 -3.29 -15.43
C LEU A 243 4.02 -4.04 -16.61
N GLU A 244 4.22 -3.38 -17.75
CA GLU A 244 4.81 -3.94 -18.97
C GLU A 244 4.18 -5.30 -19.39
N LEU A 245 2.87 -5.46 -19.18
CA LEU A 245 2.12 -6.68 -19.48
C LEU A 245 1.53 -6.64 -20.89
N GLU A 246 1.30 -7.82 -21.46
CA GLU A 246 0.69 -7.93 -22.78
C GLU A 246 -0.73 -7.34 -22.79
N PRO A 247 -1.09 -6.55 -23.81
CA PRO A 247 -2.41 -5.93 -23.90
C PRO A 247 -3.50 -6.99 -24.10
N LEU A 248 -4.56 -6.91 -23.30
CA LEU A 248 -5.75 -7.75 -23.50
C LEU A 248 -6.78 -7.06 -24.41
N PRO A 249 -7.57 -7.81 -25.19
CA PRO A 249 -8.70 -7.28 -25.94
C PRO A 249 -9.65 -6.48 -25.04
N GLU A 250 -10.19 -5.38 -25.56
CA GLU A 250 -11.05 -4.48 -24.79
C GLU A 250 -12.28 -5.17 -24.17
N SER A 251 -12.83 -6.17 -24.86
CA SER A 251 -13.92 -7.02 -24.35
C SER A 251 -13.57 -7.76 -23.05
N ARG A 252 -12.30 -8.17 -22.86
CA ARG A 252 -11.81 -8.78 -21.62
C ARG A 252 -11.65 -7.75 -20.51
N LEU A 253 -11.14 -6.56 -20.82
CA LEU A 253 -11.06 -5.45 -19.86
C LEU A 253 -12.47 -5.04 -19.39
N ALA A 254 -13.41 -4.90 -20.31
CA ALA A 254 -14.82 -4.63 -20.02
C ALA A 254 -15.47 -5.73 -19.17
N GLN A 255 -15.17 -7.01 -19.45
CA GLN A 255 -15.63 -8.14 -18.61
C GLN A 255 -15.09 -8.03 -17.18
N PHE A 256 -13.80 -7.70 -17.01
CA PHE A 256 -13.19 -7.53 -15.69
C PHE A 256 -13.78 -6.32 -14.95
N CYS A 257 -14.02 -5.20 -15.65
CA CYS A 257 -14.60 -4.00 -15.07
C CYS A 257 -16.09 -4.13 -14.69
N LYS A 258 -16.85 -4.97 -15.40
CA LYS A 258 -18.23 -5.33 -15.05
C LYS A 258 -18.34 -6.19 -13.77
N ALA A 259 -17.24 -6.73 -13.25
CA ALA A 259 -17.27 -7.52 -12.01
C ALA A 259 -17.63 -6.64 -10.80
N PRO A 260 -18.53 -7.10 -9.90
CA PRO A 260 -19.03 -6.28 -8.79
C PRO A 260 -17.90 -5.93 -7.81
N ALA A 261 -17.74 -4.63 -7.53
CA ALA A 261 -16.62 -4.16 -6.73
C ALA A 261 -16.55 -4.81 -5.33
N ARG A 262 -15.35 -5.23 -4.93
CA ARG A 262 -15.11 -5.95 -3.67
C ARG A 262 -15.08 -5.04 -2.44
N ASN A 263 -15.30 -5.65 -1.27
CA ASN A 263 -15.19 -5.00 0.05
C ASN A 263 -16.04 -3.71 0.21
N LYS A 264 -17.16 -3.62 -0.51
CA LYS A 264 -18.22 -2.63 -0.28
C LYS A 264 -18.67 -2.64 1.19
N ALA A 265 -19.03 -1.47 1.71
CA ALA A 265 -19.61 -1.34 3.04
C ALA A 265 -20.92 -2.14 3.15
N LYS A 266 -21.00 -3.06 4.12
CA LYS A 266 -22.16 -3.95 4.32
C LYS A 266 -23.40 -3.26 4.91
N HIS A 267 -23.26 -2.02 5.38
CA HIS A 267 -24.31 -1.26 6.04
C HIS A 267 -24.27 0.19 5.55
N ARG A 268 -25.44 0.84 5.47
CA ARG A 268 -25.51 2.30 5.31
C ARG A 268 -24.98 2.95 6.58
N THR A 269 -23.80 3.58 6.51
CA THR A 269 -23.29 4.43 7.57
C THR A 269 -24.11 5.72 7.65
N LYS A 270 -24.43 6.18 8.86
CA LYS A 270 -24.94 7.55 9.04
C LYS A 270 -23.91 8.56 8.49
N PRO A 271 -24.32 9.69 7.89
CA PRO A 271 -23.38 10.75 7.52
C PRO A 271 -22.65 11.28 8.76
N MET A 272 -21.42 11.77 8.58
CA MET A 272 -20.73 12.51 9.65
C MET A 272 -21.39 13.87 9.88
N LEU A 273 -21.31 14.39 11.10
CA LEU A 273 -21.73 15.76 11.40
C LEU A 273 -20.90 16.76 10.58
N ASP A 274 -21.52 17.84 10.11
CA ASP A 274 -20.83 18.85 9.31
C ASP A 274 -19.68 19.51 10.07
N LYS A 275 -19.84 19.76 11.37
CA LYS A 275 -18.76 20.21 12.26
C LYS A 275 -17.58 19.23 12.37
N THR A 276 -17.76 17.95 12.06
CA THR A 276 -16.68 16.96 11.99
C THR A 276 -16.04 16.95 10.60
N ARG A 277 -16.82 17.24 9.55
CA ARG A 277 -16.31 17.39 8.19
C ARG A 277 -15.37 18.60 8.11
N LEU A 278 -15.85 19.79 8.51
CA LEU A 278 -15.09 21.04 8.53
C LEU A 278 -13.78 20.91 9.33
N LEU A 279 -13.84 20.28 10.51
CA LEU A 279 -12.67 20.04 11.36
C LEU A 279 -11.63 19.08 10.73
N LEU A 280 -12.07 18.08 9.97
CA LEU A 280 -11.18 17.20 9.20
C LEU A 280 -10.69 17.86 7.91
N GLU A 281 -11.49 18.72 7.29
CA GLU A 281 -11.15 19.49 6.11
C GLU A 281 -10.07 20.52 6.42
N GLU A 282 -10.26 21.33 7.46
CA GLU A 282 -9.24 22.26 8.00
C GLU A 282 -7.94 21.53 8.34
N PHE A 283 -8.04 20.39 9.06
CA PHE A 283 -6.88 19.58 9.39
C PHE A 283 -6.16 19.05 8.15
N TYR A 284 -6.88 18.56 7.13
CA TYR A 284 -6.26 17.97 5.95
C TYR A 284 -5.81 18.97 4.88
N LYS A 285 -6.39 20.18 4.84
CA LYS A 285 -6.10 21.26 3.86
C LYS A 285 -4.61 21.56 3.62
N PRO A 286 -3.76 21.79 4.64
CA PRO A 286 -2.34 22.09 4.40
C PRO A 286 -1.58 20.91 3.76
N TYR A 287 -2.02 19.68 4.03
CA TYR A 287 -1.32 18.47 3.59
C TYR A 287 -1.81 17.98 2.23
N ASN A 288 -3.11 18.08 1.97
CA ASN A 288 -3.70 17.78 0.67
C ASN A 288 -3.22 18.77 -0.40
N LYS A 289 -2.98 20.04 -0.06
CA LYS A 289 -2.25 20.97 -0.93
C LYS A 289 -0.86 20.45 -1.30
N LYS A 290 -0.10 19.92 -0.32
CA LYS A 290 1.24 19.39 -0.55
C LYS A 290 1.27 18.12 -1.40
N LEU A 291 0.26 17.26 -1.29
CA LEU A 291 0.06 16.16 -2.24
C LEU A 291 -0.03 16.65 -3.67
N TYR A 292 -0.90 17.63 -3.92
CA TYR A 292 -1.08 18.22 -5.25
C TYR A 292 0.21 18.88 -5.77
N GLU A 293 0.99 19.57 -4.92
CA GLU A 293 2.31 20.11 -5.29
C GLU A 293 3.32 19.03 -5.76
N ILE A 294 3.19 17.80 -5.27
CA ILE A 294 4.07 16.66 -5.59
C ILE A 294 3.56 15.89 -6.83
N LEU A 295 2.28 15.51 -6.84
CA LEU A 295 1.68 14.73 -7.92
C LEU A 295 1.40 15.57 -9.18
N LYS A 296 1.20 16.89 -9.03
CA LYS A 296 0.94 17.87 -10.10
C LYS A 296 -0.23 17.50 -11.02
N ASP A 297 -1.17 16.73 -10.49
CA ASP A 297 -2.37 16.22 -11.17
C ASP A 297 -3.61 16.83 -10.51
N GLN A 298 -4.44 17.48 -11.33
CA GLN A 298 -5.61 18.25 -10.88
C GLN A 298 -6.63 17.41 -10.10
N LYS A 299 -6.70 16.08 -10.29
CA LYS A 299 -7.62 15.22 -9.53
C LYS A 299 -7.30 15.15 -8.02
N PHE A 300 -6.15 15.69 -7.61
CA PHE A 300 -5.73 15.84 -6.22
C PHE A 300 -5.77 17.29 -5.71
N ASN A 301 -6.12 18.28 -6.54
CA ASN A 301 -6.45 19.62 -6.07
C ASN A 301 -7.86 19.62 -5.46
N TRP A 302 -7.97 19.12 -4.24
CA TRP A 302 -9.22 19.14 -3.49
C TRP A 302 -9.51 20.55 -2.97
N ASP A 303 -10.23 21.33 -3.78
CA ASP A 303 -10.68 22.67 -3.41
C ASP A 303 -11.70 22.60 -2.25
N TYR A 304 -11.30 23.15 -1.11
CA TYR A 304 -12.12 23.24 0.10
C TYR A 304 -12.93 24.53 0.10
N THR A 305 -14.20 24.42 -0.30
CA THR A 305 -15.25 25.44 -0.18
C THR A 305 -15.74 25.57 1.26
#